data_AF-A0A4P5PFP9-F1
#
_entry.id   AF-A0A4P5PFP9-F1
#
_cell.length_a   1.000
_cell.length_b   1.000
_cell.length_c   1.000
_cell.angle_alpha   90.00
_cell.angle_beta   90.00
_cell.angle_gamma   90.00
#
_symmetry.space_group_name_H-M   'P 1'
#
loop_
_entity.id
_entity.type
_entity.pdbx_description
1 polymer ?
#
loop_
_entity_poly.entity_id
_entity_poly.type
_entity_poly.pdbx_seq_one_letter_code
_entity_poly.pdbx_strand_id
1 'polypeptide(L)'
;MKTFPLVIHAPLRGEWFTETSPATRVPSHGTNQFGLRYAFDFIQKDPRDASHDEKARNYFFRGIGLSHYYCYGQPVYAPFDGQVVMVKNHTPDGEYASFAHDQLKAIRHSLFLIHSEMGLKQLPAISF
;
A
#
# COMPACT_ATOMS: atom_id res chain seq x y z
N MET A 1 2.56 36.92 3.32
CA MET A 1 2.94 35.78 4.18
C MET A 1 4.21 35.17 3.62
N LYS A 2 5.23 34.91 4.44
CA LYS A 2 6.40 34.14 3.99
C LYS A 2 5.99 32.67 3.88
N THR A 3 6.02 32.12 2.68
CA THR A 3 5.91 30.68 2.45
C THR A 3 7.30 30.08 2.57
N PHE A 4 7.47 29.17 3.53
CA PHE A 4 8.65 28.31 3.59
C PHE A 4 8.35 27.04 2.78
N PRO A 5 9.34 26.48 2.06
CA PRO A 5 9.14 25.22 1.36
C PRO A 5 8.85 24.11 2.39
N LEU A 6 7.77 23.35 2.16
CA LEU A 6 7.49 22.14 2.93
C LEU A 6 8.47 21.05 2.46
N VAL A 7 9.34 20.62 3.36
CA VAL A 7 10.26 19.50 3.11
C VAL A 7 9.48 18.21 3.31
N ILE A 8 9.42 17.38 2.26
CA ILE A 8 8.76 16.07 2.28
C ILE A 8 9.87 15.01 2.28
N HIS A 9 9.96 14.25 3.37
CA HIS A 9 10.85 13.11 3.50
C HIS A 9 10.21 11.84 2.93
N ALA A 10 11.04 10.89 2.49
CA ALA A 10 10.55 9.56 2.16
C ALA A 10 9.89 8.92 3.40
N PRO A 11 8.75 8.22 3.27
CA PRO A 11 8.10 7.56 4.40
C PRO A 11 8.77 6.23 4.78
N LEU A 12 9.72 5.75 3.98
CA LEU A 12 10.40 4.46 4.16
C LEU A 12 11.90 4.67 4.35
N ARG A 13 12.58 3.67 4.93
CA ARG A 13 14.03 3.65 5.17
C ARG A 13 14.63 2.37 4.59
N GLY A 14 15.85 2.45 4.07
CA GLY A 14 16.52 1.35 3.39
C GLY A 14 16.17 1.26 1.90
N GLU A 15 16.33 0.06 1.33
CA GLU A 15 16.09 -0.20 -0.09
C GLU A 15 14.67 -0.68 -0.34
N TRP A 16 14.01 -0.03 -1.31
CA TRP A 16 12.63 -0.28 -1.70
C TRP A 16 12.50 -0.15 -3.21
N PHE A 17 11.70 -1.03 -3.79
CA PHE A 17 11.30 -1.00 -5.19
C PHE A 17 9.90 -0.43 -5.28
N THR A 18 9.65 0.36 -6.32
CA THR A 18 8.32 0.87 -6.63
C THR A 18 7.71 0.05 -7.75
N GLU A 19 6.52 -0.47 -7.53
CA GLU A 19 5.67 -1.07 -8.57
C GLU A 19 4.51 -0.12 -8.87
N THR A 20 4.13 0.00 -10.14
CA THR A 20 2.97 0.80 -10.58
C THR A 20 2.24 0.07 -11.68
N SER A 21 0.90 0.04 -11.64
CA SER A 21 0.10 -0.66 -12.65
C SER A 21 -1.20 0.06 -12.98
N PRO A 22 -1.30 0.81 -14.10
CA PRO A 22 -0.33 0.88 -15.20
C PRO A 22 0.80 1.91 -15.00
N ALA A 23 2.05 1.50 -15.18
CA ALA A 23 3.24 2.36 -15.05
C ALA A 23 3.30 3.55 -16.03
N THR A 24 2.51 3.53 -17.12
CA THR A 24 2.58 4.50 -18.21
C THR A 24 1.39 5.44 -18.30
N ARG A 25 0.41 5.33 -17.38
CA ARG A 25 -0.83 6.09 -17.47
C ARG A 25 -1.37 6.48 -16.10
N VAL A 26 -1.99 7.67 -16.05
CA VAL A 26 -2.83 8.12 -14.93
C VAL A 26 -4.30 7.83 -15.27
N PRO A 27 -5.12 7.31 -14.33
CA PRO A 27 -4.77 6.95 -12.95
C PRO A 27 -3.88 5.71 -12.84
N SER A 28 -2.89 5.75 -11.95
CA SER A 28 -1.87 4.69 -11.79
C SER A 28 -2.43 3.35 -11.32
N HIS A 29 -3.65 3.29 -10.80
CA HIS A 29 -4.33 2.03 -10.42
C HIS A 29 -5.74 1.95 -11.02
N GLY A 30 -5.95 2.57 -12.19
CA GLY A 30 -7.23 2.52 -12.90
C GLY A 30 -8.37 3.33 -12.26
N THR A 31 -8.13 4.00 -11.12
CA THR A 31 -9.14 4.82 -10.41
C THR A 31 -8.60 6.14 -9.87
N ASN A 32 -9.45 7.16 -9.83
CA ASN A 32 -9.16 8.45 -9.21
C ASN A 32 -9.54 8.50 -7.71
N GLN A 33 -10.09 7.41 -7.18
CA GLN A 33 -10.61 7.34 -5.83
C GLN A 33 -9.50 6.95 -4.83
N PHE A 34 -9.72 7.23 -3.54
CA PHE A 34 -8.91 6.73 -2.42
C PHE A 34 -7.40 7.07 -2.48
N GLY A 35 -7.04 8.18 -3.13
CA GLY A 35 -5.64 8.58 -3.30
C GLY A 35 -4.86 7.74 -4.33
N LEU A 36 -5.52 6.81 -5.04
CA LEU A 36 -4.86 5.88 -5.96
C LEU A 36 -4.54 6.46 -7.34
N ARG A 37 -4.96 7.71 -7.63
CA ARG A 37 -4.67 8.37 -8.91
C ARG A 37 -3.18 8.43 -9.21
N TYR A 38 -2.38 8.69 -8.18
CA TYR A 38 -0.93 8.89 -8.24
C TYR A 38 -0.18 8.04 -7.19
N ALA A 39 -0.81 6.97 -6.70
CA ALA A 39 -0.19 6.09 -5.71
C ALA A 39 0.93 5.25 -6.35
N PHE A 40 1.86 4.85 -5.49
CA PHE A 40 2.95 3.92 -5.79
C PHE A 40 2.89 2.78 -4.78
N ASP A 41 3.09 1.55 -5.24
CA ASP A 41 3.25 0.41 -4.35
C ASP A 41 4.73 0.23 -4.05
N PHE A 42 5.09 0.09 -2.76
CA PHE A 42 6.46 -0.13 -2.33
C PHE A 42 6.65 -1.59 -1.89
N ILE A 43 7.69 -2.23 -2.41
CA ILE A 43 8.05 -3.60 -2.06
C ILE A 43 9.54 -3.71 -1.76
N GLN A 44 9.91 -4.63 -0.87
CA GLN A 44 11.31 -4.99 -0.65
C GLN A 44 11.59 -6.30 -1.36
N LYS A 45 12.78 -6.40 -1.95
CA LYS A 45 13.24 -7.59 -2.65
C LYS A 45 14.63 -7.99 -2.20
N ASP A 46 14.92 -9.28 -2.29
CA ASP A 46 16.27 -9.80 -2.13
C ASP A 46 17.13 -9.56 -3.40
N PRO A 47 18.45 -9.85 -3.36
CA PRO A 47 19.32 -9.70 -4.53
C PRO A 47 18.95 -10.59 -5.75
N ARG A 48 18.01 -11.52 -5.59
CA ARG A 48 17.49 -12.40 -6.65
C ARG A 48 16.12 -11.94 -7.16
N ASP A 49 15.70 -10.72 -6.80
CA ASP A 49 14.43 -10.09 -7.17
C ASP A 49 13.18 -10.77 -6.58
N ALA A 50 13.33 -11.57 -5.51
CA ALA A 50 12.20 -12.18 -4.80
C ALA A 50 11.68 -11.23 -3.70
N SER A 51 10.36 -11.13 -3.52
CA SER A 51 9.72 -10.28 -2.49
C SER A 51 9.48 -10.97 -1.14
N HIS A 52 9.77 -12.26 -1.06
CA HIS A 52 9.60 -13.10 0.12
C HIS A 52 10.66 -14.21 0.16
N ASP A 53 10.86 -14.83 1.31
CA ASP A 53 11.85 -15.91 1.52
C ASP A 53 11.36 -17.33 1.14
N GLU A 54 10.06 -17.46 0.83
CA GLU A 54 9.43 -18.73 0.47
C GLU A 54 9.63 -19.15 -1.00
N LYS A 55 9.33 -20.43 -1.30
CA LYS A 55 9.35 -20.91 -2.69
C LYS A 55 8.22 -20.29 -3.50
N ALA A 56 8.53 -19.64 -4.62
CA ALA A 56 7.53 -18.98 -5.49
C ALA A 56 6.33 -19.86 -5.88
N ARG A 57 6.51 -21.19 -6.05
CA ARG A 57 5.39 -22.11 -6.31
C ARG A 57 4.33 -22.13 -5.19
N ASN A 58 4.72 -21.83 -3.96
CA ASN A 58 3.83 -21.82 -2.81
C ASN A 58 2.75 -20.75 -2.97
N TYR A 59 3.07 -19.60 -3.59
CA TYR A 59 2.10 -18.55 -3.92
C TYR A 59 0.90 -19.07 -4.73
N PHE A 60 1.13 -20.04 -5.63
CA PHE A 60 0.08 -20.62 -6.47
C PHE A 60 -0.69 -21.75 -5.78
N PHE A 61 -0.01 -22.62 -5.01
CA PHE A 61 -0.62 -23.84 -4.49
C PHE A 61 -1.08 -23.79 -3.03
N ARG A 62 -0.42 -22.98 -2.19
CA ARG A 62 -0.64 -22.95 -0.73
C ARG A 62 -0.88 -21.55 -0.17
N GLY A 63 -0.50 -20.52 -0.91
CA GLY A 63 -0.32 -19.18 -0.38
C GLY A 63 1.00 -19.04 0.40
N ILE A 64 1.38 -17.80 0.61
CA ILE A 64 2.57 -17.39 1.37
C ILE A 64 2.09 -16.50 2.51
N GLY A 65 2.46 -16.83 3.74
CA GLY A 65 2.09 -16.03 4.91
C GLY A 65 2.68 -14.63 4.80
N LEU A 66 1.93 -13.59 5.17
CA LEU A 66 2.41 -12.21 4.99
C LEU A 66 3.74 -11.95 5.73
N SER A 67 3.99 -12.62 6.85
CA SER A 67 5.25 -12.53 7.60
C SER A 67 6.49 -12.97 6.85
N HIS A 68 6.35 -13.67 5.72
CA HIS A 68 7.48 -14.09 4.86
C HIS A 68 7.89 -13.02 3.84
N TYR A 69 7.06 -11.99 3.64
CA TYR A 69 7.38 -10.89 2.74
C TYR A 69 8.34 -9.93 3.42
N TYR A 70 9.39 -9.52 2.71
CA TYR A 70 10.45 -8.71 3.30
C TYR A 70 9.96 -7.34 3.79
N CYS A 71 8.94 -6.78 3.12
CA CYS A 71 8.31 -5.52 3.52
C CYS A 71 7.38 -5.65 4.75
N TYR A 72 7.00 -6.86 5.15
CA TYR A 72 6.07 -7.06 6.25
C TYR A 72 6.68 -6.63 7.58
N GLY A 73 5.91 -5.89 8.38
CA GLY A 73 6.35 -5.36 9.67
C GLY A 73 7.38 -4.24 9.60
N GLN A 74 7.75 -3.76 8.40
CA GLN A 74 8.66 -2.63 8.26
C GLN A 74 7.99 -1.32 8.71
N PRO A 75 8.75 -0.42 9.36
CA PRO A 75 8.20 0.84 9.84
C PRO A 75 7.88 1.80 8.69
N VAL A 76 6.75 2.50 8.82
CA VAL A 76 6.36 3.62 7.96
C VAL A 76 6.41 4.90 8.79
N TYR A 77 7.13 5.89 8.29
CA TYR A 77 7.37 7.16 8.97
C TYR A 77 6.51 8.28 8.36
N ALA A 78 6.15 9.26 9.20
CA ALA A 78 5.53 10.48 8.72
C ALA A 78 6.49 11.21 7.76
N PRO A 79 6.02 11.63 6.58
CA PRO A 79 6.87 12.33 5.61
C PRO A 79 7.20 13.77 6.01
N PHE A 80 6.47 14.35 6.97
CA PHE A 80 6.68 15.69 7.51
C PHE A 80 6.04 15.80 8.90
N ASP A 81 6.33 16.88 9.63
CA ASP A 81 5.80 17.12 10.97
C ASP A 81 4.28 17.35 10.95
N GLY A 82 3.57 16.73 11.89
CA GLY A 82 2.13 16.88 12.01
C GLY A 82 1.58 16.32 13.32
N GLN A 83 0.31 16.57 13.57
CA GLN A 83 -0.40 15.99 14.71
C GLN A 83 -1.21 14.78 14.26
N VAL A 84 -1.00 13.64 14.91
CA VAL A 84 -1.86 12.47 14.74
C VAL A 84 -3.20 12.76 15.43
N VAL A 85 -4.27 12.89 14.65
CA VAL A 85 -5.61 13.23 15.14
C VAL A 85 -6.50 12.01 15.40
N MET A 86 -6.16 10.85 14.84
CA MET A 86 -6.93 9.62 14.97
C MET A 86 -6.02 8.40 14.80
N VAL A 87 -6.25 7.37 15.61
CA VAL A 87 -5.61 6.05 15.47
C VAL A 87 -6.72 5.00 15.50
N LYS A 88 -6.65 4.04 14.57
CA LYS A 88 -7.55 2.89 14.51
C LYS A 88 -6.71 1.61 14.56
N ASN A 89 -6.94 0.80 15.59
CA ASN A 89 -6.30 -0.50 15.77
C ASN A 89 -7.23 -1.64 15.34
N HIS A 90 -6.68 -2.85 15.23
CA HIS A 90 -7.41 -4.08 14.92
C HIS A 90 -8.20 -4.03 13.60
N THR A 91 -7.70 -3.28 12.61
CA THR A 91 -8.19 -3.41 11.24
C THR A 91 -7.79 -4.80 10.74
N PRO A 92 -8.75 -5.64 10.28
CA PRO A 92 -8.42 -6.95 9.76
C PRO A 92 -7.44 -6.84 8.59
N ASP A 93 -6.39 -7.65 8.63
CA ASP A 93 -5.43 -7.80 7.53
C ASP A 93 -5.49 -9.24 6.98
N GLY A 94 -4.95 -9.46 5.79
CA GLY A 94 -4.79 -10.81 5.25
C GLY A 94 -3.77 -11.61 6.06
N GLU A 95 -3.95 -12.93 6.14
CA GLU A 95 -2.93 -13.81 6.72
C GLU A 95 -1.95 -14.34 5.66
N TYR A 96 -2.43 -14.51 4.42
CA TYR A 96 -1.69 -15.08 3.30
C TYR A 96 -1.96 -14.31 2.01
N ALA A 97 -0.92 -14.20 1.18
CA ALA A 97 -1.03 -13.83 -0.23
C ALA A 97 -1.04 -15.11 -1.08
N SER A 98 -1.98 -15.20 -2.02
CA SER A 98 -2.10 -16.37 -2.90
C SER A 98 -2.77 -15.98 -4.20
N PHE A 99 -2.33 -16.59 -5.29
CA PHE A 99 -2.80 -16.21 -6.63
C PHE A 99 -4.33 -16.20 -6.75
N ALA A 100 -5.03 -17.27 -6.34
CA ALA A 100 -6.48 -17.33 -6.47
C ALA A 100 -7.20 -16.26 -5.64
N HIS A 101 -6.75 -16.04 -4.40
CA HIS A 101 -7.31 -15.03 -3.50
C HIS A 101 -7.07 -13.62 -4.02
N ASP A 102 -5.86 -13.34 -4.49
CA ASP A 102 -5.44 -12.02 -4.92
C ASP A 102 -6.12 -11.62 -6.23
N GLN A 103 -6.26 -12.56 -7.18
CA GLN A 103 -7.05 -12.34 -8.40
C GLN A 103 -8.53 -12.11 -8.09
N LEU A 104 -9.12 -12.89 -7.17
CA LEU A 104 -10.52 -12.73 -6.79
C LEU A 104 -10.76 -11.40 -6.08
N LYS A 105 -9.87 -10.99 -5.17
CA LYS A 105 -9.90 -9.67 -4.54
C LYS A 105 -9.77 -8.56 -5.58
N ALA A 106 -8.81 -8.65 -6.50
CA ALA A 106 -8.65 -7.63 -7.55
C ALA A 106 -9.91 -7.49 -8.42
N ILE A 107 -10.54 -8.60 -8.80
CA ILE A 107 -11.81 -8.59 -9.54
C ILE A 107 -12.92 -7.99 -8.68
N ARG A 108 -13.07 -8.42 -7.42
CA ARG A 108 -14.10 -7.89 -6.51
C ARG A 108 -13.92 -6.39 -6.27
N HIS A 109 -12.70 -5.91 -6.01
CA HIS A 109 -12.43 -4.50 -5.78
C HIS A 109 -12.62 -3.66 -7.03
N SER A 110 -12.29 -4.18 -8.22
CA SER A 110 -12.55 -3.48 -9.49
C SER A 110 -14.05 -3.39 -9.81
N LEU A 111 -14.84 -4.41 -9.47
CA LEU A 111 -16.28 -4.43 -9.71
C LEU A 111 -17.09 -3.69 -8.64
N PHE A 112 -16.67 -3.76 -7.37
CA PHE A 112 -17.51 -3.32 -6.24
C PHE A 112 -16.99 -2.14 -5.45
N LEU A 113 -15.87 -1.49 -5.81
CA LEU A 113 -15.34 -0.24 -5.24
C LEU A 113 -15.94 0.10 -3.86
N ILE A 114 -15.59 -0.70 -2.85
CA ILE A 114 -16.35 -0.74 -1.59
C ILE A 114 -15.98 0.52 -0.77
N HIS A 115 -16.82 1.54 -0.88
CA HIS A 115 -16.66 2.83 -0.21
C HIS A 115 -16.89 2.75 1.32
N SER A 116 -17.59 1.72 1.79
CA SER A 116 -18.13 1.64 3.16
C SER A 116 -17.17 1.06 4.21
N GLU A 117 -16.08 0.39 3.82
CA GLU A 117 -15.23 -0.36 4.76
C GLU A 117 -14.08 0.45 5.37
N MET A 118 -13.72 1.59 4.79
CA MET A 118 -12.55 2.34 5.26
C MET A 118 -12.77 3.10 6.57
N GLY A 119 -14.01 3.23 7.05
CA GLY A 119 -14.30 3.87 8.35
C GLY A 119 -13.85 5.33 8.47
N LEU A 120 -13.38 5.94 7.38
CA LEU A 120 -13.04 7.35 7.27
C LEU A 120 -14.35 8.14 7.17
N LYS A 121 -15.08 8.26 8.29
CA LYS A 121 -16.07 9.33 8.42
C LYS A 121 -15.31 10.64 8.15
N GLN A 122 -15.82 11.43 7.21
CA GLN A 122 -15.27 12.71 6.72
C GLN A 122 -14.36 13.37 7.75
N LEU A 123 -13.04 13.23 7.58
CA LEU A 123 -12.10 14.11 8.26
C LEU A 123 -12.39 15.53 7.74
N PRO A 124 -12.39 16.56 8.61
CA PRO A 124 -12.55 17.93 8.14
C PRO A 124 -11.52 18.19 7.05
N ALA A 125 -11.92 18.89 5.98
CA ALA A 125 -11.03 19.21 4.88
C ALA A 125 -9.75 19.84 5.44
N ILE A 126 -8.63 19.12 5.33
CA ILE A 126 -7.33 19.68 5.68
C ILE A 126 -6.98 20.61 4.53
N SER A 127 -7.24 21.91 4.71
CA SER A 127 -6.73 22.95 3.82
C SER A 127 -5.22 23.06 4.03
N PHE A 128 -4.47 22.77 2.97
CA PHE A 128 -3.07 23.16 2.83
C PHE A 128 -2.95 24.61 2.39
#